data_AF-A0A8S2UA95-F1
#
_entry.id   AF-A0A8S2UA95-F1
#
_cell.length_a   1.000
_cell.length_b   1.000
_cell.length_c   1.000
_cell.angle_alpha   90.00
_cell.angle_beta   90.00
_cell.angle_gamma   90.00
#
_symmetry.space_group_name_H-M   'P 1'
#
loop_
_entity.id
_entity.type
_entity.pdbx_description
1 polymer ?
#
loop_
_entity_poly.entity_id
_entity_poly.type
_entity_poly.pdbx_seq_one_letter_code
_entity_poly.pdbx_strand_id
1 'polypeptide(L)' 'FNITRLTNVQEKSIPAILTGQDVIIKSQTGSGKTLAYVVPTIHLIQMVEPLVRRETGPIAIVLVPTKEV' A
#
# COMPACT_ATOMS: atom_id res chain seq x y z
N PHE A 1 11.95 -11.84 0.28
CA PHE A 1 11.81 -11.28 -1.07
C PHE A 1 13.10 -10.54 -1.41
N ASN A 2 13.79 -10.86 -2.52
CA ASN A 2 15.02 -10.17 -2.91
C ASN A 2 14.68 -8.94 -3.78
N ILE A 3 13.94 -7.98 -3.22
CA ILE A 3 13.47 -6.78 -3.92
C ILE A 3 14.44 -5.64 -3.62
N THR A 4 15.16 -5.20 -4.64
CA THR A 4 16.19 -4.15 -4.52
C THR A 4 15.92 -2.94 -5.42
N ARG A 5 14.91 -3.02 -6.29
CA ARG A 5 14.47 -1.95 -7.19
C ARG A 5 12.94 -1.92 -7.25
N LEU A 6 12.38 -0.73 -7.33
CA LEU A 6 10.95 -0.55 -7.54
C LEU A 6 10.58 -0.93 -8.97
N THR A 7 9.37 -1.46 -9.16
CA THR A 7 8.77 -1.56 -10.48
C THR A 7 8.21 -0.21 -10.92
N ASN A 8 8.02 0.01 -12.22
CA ASN A 8 7.47 1.28 -12.74
C ASN A 8 6.14 1.69 -12.08
N VAL A 9 5.30 0.72 -11.71
CA VAL A 9 4.02 1.01 -11.05
C VAL A 9 4.23 1.47 -9.60
N GLN A 10 5.17 0.86 -8.87
CA GLN A 10 5.51 1.23 -7.50
C GLN A 10 6.19 2.60 -7.44
N GLU A 11 7.16 2.85 -8.33
CA GLU A 11 7.89 4.13 -8.39
C GLU A 11 6.94 5.31 -8.61
N LYS A 12 5.91 5.13 -9.44
CA LYS A 12 4.91 6.17 -9.72
C LYS A 12 3.85 6.30 -8.63
N SER A 13 3.35 5.19 -8.09
CA SER A 13 2.20 5.23 -7.16
C SER A 13 2.59 5.53 -5.72
N ILE A 14 3.75 5.05 -5.25
CA ILE A 14 4.14 5.18 -3.83
C ILE A 14 4.22 6.66 -3.41
N PRO A 15 4.92 7.55 -4.15
CA PRO A 15 4.97 8.96 -3.76
C PRO A 15 3.59 9.63 -3.74
N ALA A 16 2.75 9.34 -4.73
CA ALA A 16 1.39 9.90 -4.80
C ALA A 16 0.54 9.49 -3.59
N ILE A 17 0.57 8.20 -3.21
CA ILE A 17 -0.14 7.70 -2.03
C ILE A 17 0.40 8.35 -0.75
N LEU A 18 1.72 8.48 -0.60
CA LEU A 18 2.33 9.10 0.58
C LEU A 18 1.98 10.59 0.73
N THR A 19 1.67 11.29 -0.37
CA THR A 19 1.17 12.67 -0.33
C THR A 19 -0.32 12.79 -0.01
N GLY A 20 -1.00 11.68 0.30
CA GLY A 20 -2.42 11.65 0.64
C GLY A 20 -3.35 11.78 -0.58
N GLN A 21 -2.86 11.52 -1.79
CA GLN A 21 -3.68 11.55 -2.99
C GLN A 21 -4.47 10.24 -3.15
N ASP A 22 -5.68 10.35 -3.70
CA ASP A 22 -6.41 9.20 -4.21
C ASP A 22 -5.78 8.72 -5.53
N VAL A 23 -5.37 7.45 -5.59
CA VAL A 23 -4.61 6.91 -6.72
C VAL A 23 -5.33 5.75 -7.38
N ILE A 24 -5.49 5.84 -8.72
CA ILE A 24 -5.92 4.72 -9.55
C ILE A 24 -4.69 4.03 -10.16
N ILE A 25 -4.48 2.76 -9.81
CA ILE A 25 -3.34 1.97 -10.31
C ILE A 25 -3.81 1.01 -11.40
N LYS A 26 -3.43 1.27 -12.66
CA LYS A 26 -3.67 0.36 -13.79
C LYS A 26 -2.34 -0.24 -14.26
N SER A 27 -2.18 -1.55 -14.08
CA SER A 27 -0.99 -2.29 -14.53
C SER A 27 -1.29 -3.79 -14.65
N GLN A 28 -0.50 -4.51 -15.44
CA GLN A 28 -0.65 -5.96 -15.64
C GLN A 28 -0.49 -6.77 -14.34
N THR A 29 -1.01 -7.99 -14.30
CA THR A 29 -0.75 -8.96 -13.21
C THR A 29 0.75 -9.25 -13.10
N GLY A 30 1.25 -9.47 -11.88
CA GLY A 30 2.68 -9.68 -11.63
C GLY A 30 3.55 -8.42 -11.62
N SER A 31 3.01 -7.24 -11.90
CA SER A 31 3.77 -5.96 -11.91
C SER A 31 4.10 -5.39 -10.52
N GLY A 32 3.68 -6.06 -9.44
CA GLY A 32 3.94 -5.60 -8.07
C GLY A 32 2.95 -4.58 -7.51
N LYS A 33 1.72 -4.50 -8.06
CA LYS A 33 0.64 -3.62 -7.58
C LYS A 33 0.36 -3.76 -6.09
N THR A 34 0.42 -4.99 -5.54
CA THR A 34 0.20 -5.25 -4.12
C THR A 34 1.15 -4.44 -3.24
N LEU A 35 2.46 -4.53 -3.50
CA LEU A 35 3.44 -3.72 -2.76
C LEU A 35 3.29 -2.22 -3.05
N ALA A 36 2.78 -1.87 -4.24
CA ALA A 36 2.57 -0.48 -4.64
C ALA A 36 1.56 0.27 -3.75
N TYR A 37 0.56 -0.43 -3.17
CA TYR A 37 -0.35 0.15 -2.19
C TYR A 37 -0.07 -0.27 -0.73
N VAL A 38 0.42 -1.49 -0.48
CA VAL A 38 0.66 -1.99 0.90
C VAL A 38 1.81 -1.24 1.59
N VAL A 39 2.94 -1.03 0.90
CA VAL A 39 4.11 -0.38 1.49
C VAL A 39 3.81 1.05 1.98
N PRO A 40 3.24 1.95 1.14
CA PRO A 40 2.91 3.29 1.62
C PRO A 40 1.78 3.29 2.65
N THR A 41 0.81 2.36 2.57
CA THR A 41 -0.24 2.25 3.60
C THR A 41 0.34 1.92 4.98
N ILE A 42 1.24 0.93 5.07
CA ILE A 42 1.89 0.58 6.35
C ILE A 42 2.73 1.76 6.87
N HIS A 43 3.45 2.45 5.99
CA HIS A 43 4.24 3.61 6.37
C HIS A 43 3.38 4.72 6.98
N LEU A 44 2.24 5.04 6.35
CA LEU A 44 1.29 6.04 6.86
C LEU A 44 0.70 5.62 8.20
N ILE A 45 0.35 4.33 8.36
CA ILE A 45 -0.12 3.76 9.63
C ILE A 45 0.90 3.95 10.75
N GLN A 46 2.19 3.73 10.47
CA GLN A 46 3.27 3.89 11.44
C GLN A 46 3.50 5.34 11.86
N MET A 47 3.03 6.30 11.05
CA MET A 47 3.13 7.74 11.34
C MET A 47 1.92 8.28 12.12
N VAL A 48 0.89 7.48 12.37
CA VAL A 48 -0.29 7.90 13.14
C VAL A 48 0.08 8.10 14.61
N GLU A 49 -0.32 9.25 15.17
CA GLU A 49 -0.18 9.57 16.59
C GLU A 49 -1.56 9.71 17.26
N PRO A 50 -1.81 9.04 18.41
CA PRO A 50 -0.88 8.14 19.12
C PRO A 50 -0.63 6.85 18.32
N LEU A 51 0.53 6.23 18.57
CA LEU A 51 0.91 4.95 17.97
C LEU A 51 -0.25 3.94 17.97
N VAL A 52 -0.50 3.35 16.80
CA VAL A 52 -1.56 2.37 16.58
C VAL A 52 -1.30 1.12 17.42
N ARG A 53 -2.28 0.75 18.25
CA ARG A 53 -2.27 -0.43 19.11
C ARG A 53 -3.39 -1.38 18.72
N ARG A 54 -3.40 -2.58 19.30
CA ARG A 54 -4.48 -3.55 19.06
C ARG A 54 -5.86 -2.99 19.40
N GLU A 55 -5.97 -2.28 20.52
CA GLU A 55 -7.19 -1.59 20.94
C GLU A 55 -7.65 -0.43 20.04
N THR A 56 -6.81 0.08 19.12
CA THR A 56 -7.22 1.10 18.14
C THR A 56 -8.24 0.54 17.13
N GLY A 57 -8.23 -0.78 16.89
CA GLY A 57 -9.04 -1.39 15.84
C GLY A 57 -8.46 -1.18 14.44
N PRO A 58 -9.20 -1.58 13.39
CA PRO A 58 -8.74 -1.49 12.01
C PRO A 58 -8.70 -0.03 11.53
N ILE A 59 -7.59 0.36 10.92
CA ILE A 59 -7.36 1.73 10.38
C ILE A 59 -7.12 1.75 8.87
N ALA A 60 -7.04 0.58 8.24
CA ALA A 60 -6.97 0.40 6.80
C ALA A 60 -7.78 -0.82 6.39
N ILE A 61 -8.47 -0.72 5.25
CA ILE A 61 -9.27 -1.80 4.68
C ILE A 61 -8.76 -2.06 3.27
N VAL A 62 -8.39 -3.31 3.00
CA VAL A 62 -8.06 -3.77 1.65
C VAL A 62 -9.19 -4.70 1.20
N LEU A 63 -9.90 -4.30 0.16
CA LEU A 63 -10.97 -5.10 -0.44
C LEU A 63 -10.40 -5.90 -1.61
N VAL A 64 -10.54 -7.21 -1.54
CA VAL A 64 -10.14 -8.15 -2.61
C VAL A 64 -11.37 -8.89 -3.13
N PRO A 65 -11.45 -9.18 -4.44
CA PRO A 65 -12.65 -9.74 -5.06
C PRO A 65 -12.89 -11.21 -4.68
N THR A 66 -11.84 -11.97 -4.33
CA THR A 66 -11.95 -13.40 -3.97
C THR A 66 -10.99 -13.74 -2.82
N LYS A 67 -11.24 -14.89 -2.17
CA LYS A 67 -10.45 -15.36 -1.02
C LYS A 67 -9.04 -15.88 -1.37
N GLU A 68 -8.79 -16.16 -2.64
CA GLU A 68 -7.58 -16.84 -3.12
C GLU A 68 -6.45 -15.86 -3.49
N VAL A 69 -6.74 -14.56 -3.46
CA VAL A 69 -5.80 -13.47 -3.79
C VAL A 69 -4.94 -13.09 -2.60
#